data_AF-A0A0G3BAM3-F1
#
_entry.id   AF-A0A0G3BAM3-F1
#
_cell.length_a   1.000
_cell.length_b   1.000
_cell.length_c   1.000
_cell.angle_alpha   90.00
_cell.angle_beta   90.00
_cell.angle_gamma   90.00
#
_symmetry.space_group_name_H-M   'P 1'
#
loop_
_entity.id
_entity.type
_entity.pdbx_description
1 polymer ?
#
loop_
_entity_poly.entity_id
_entity_poly.type
_entity_poly.pdbx_seq_one_letter_code
_entity_poly.pdbx_strand_id
1 'polypeptide(L)'
;DCCITRSYDVRYDVNAPYVALTFDSGKFSIDGSLRYDMGDARGSYAGTAIAQNLDVNGDGVIQPVEQRVATVDTANARPVDYDWNYLSYSLGSNYLINDDLGAFARISRGARANADRLLFGVVRDDGSVSSDEGVNVVRQAEAGLKWRRDGLSLFATAFSARTEEQNFEVTSQRFFNRSYEAHGVELEASYRYEGFTVNGGLTWTDAEISKDQITPENTGNVPRRQADVVWQLTPSYRGDGYQFGINLIGT
;
A
#
# COMPACT_ATOMS: atom_id res chain seq x y z
N ASP A 1 22.49 16.83 -13.40
CA ASP A 1 22.51 16.42 -11.99
C ASP A 1 22.11 14.96 -11.89
N CYS A 2 23.09 14.07 -11.86
CA CYS A 2 22.87 12.64 -11.71
C CYS A 2 23.53 12.21 -10.40
N CYS A 3 22.81 11.39 -9.63
CA CYS A 3 23.15 10.78 -8.34
C CYS A 3 22.56 11.49 -7.11
N ILE A 4 21.46 10.93 -6.59
CA ILE A 4 21.02 11.12 -5.21
C ILE A 4 21.99 10.31 -4.33
N THR A 5 22.80 11.00 -3.54
CA THR A 5 23.64 10.40 -2.49
C THR A 5 23.01 10.74 -1.15
N ARG A 6 22.45 9.72 -0.49
CA ARG A 6 21.77 9.83 0.79
C ARG A 6 22.37 8.79 1.74
N SER A 7 22.51 9.16 3.00
CA SER A 7 22.85 8.25 4.09
C SER A 7 21.85 8.46 5.22
N TYR A 8 21.48 7.39 5.91
CA TYR A 8 20.64 7.48 7.09
C TYR A 8 20.89 6.27 7.99
N ASP A 9 20.88 6.54 9.28
CA ASP A 9 20.93 5.54 10.35
C ASP A 9 19.78 5.88 11.29
N VAL A 10 18.68 5.15 11.14
CA VAL A 10 17.43 5.41 11.85
C VAL A 10 16.88 4.10 12.37
N ARG A 11 16.54 4.11 13.66
CA ARG A 11 15.89 3.04 14.36
C ARG A 11 14.41 3.36 14.53
N TYR A 12 13.57 2.37 14.29
CA TYR A 12 12.13 2.43 14.47
C TYR A 12 11.71 1.31 15.42
N ASP A 13 11.16 1.67 16.58
CA ASP A 13 10.61 0.71 17.54
C ASP A 13 9.08 0.81 17.52
N VAL A 14 8.38 -0.34 17.49
CA VAL A 14 6.92 -0.39 17.38
C VAL A 14 6.33 -1.41 18.35
N ASN A 15 5.34 -0.97 19.11
CA ASN A 15 4.49 -1.82 19.93
C ASN A 15 3.05 -1.73 19.42
N ALA A 16 2.36 -2.87 19.35
CA ALA A 16 1.02 -2.91 18.78
C ALA A 16 0.10 -3.95 19.42
N PRO A 17 -0.38 -3.71 20.65
CA PRO A 17 -1.40 -4.55 21.27
C PRO A 17 -2.66 -4.61 20.40
N TYR A 18 -3.29 -5.78 20.40
CA TYR A 18 -4.53 -6.00 19.65
C TYR A 18 -5.51 -6.88 20.43
N VAL A 19 -6.78 -6.73 20.09
CA VAL A 19 -7.85 -7.62 20.53
C VAL A 19 -8.72 -7.93 19.32
N ALA A 20 -9.13 -9.19 19.20
CA ALA A 20 -10.06 -9.64 18.18
C ALA A 20 -11.09 -10.56 18.82
N LEU A 21 -12.35 -10.38 18.44
CA LEU A 21 -13.48 -11.14 18.92
C LEU A 21 -14.30 -11.60 17.72
N THR A 22 -14.73 -12.85 17.76
CA THR A 22 -15.66 -13.42 16.78
C THR A 22 -16.82 -14.02 17.55
N PHE A 23 -18.03 -13.80 17.06
CA PHE A 23 -19.25 -14.40 17.56
C PHE A 23 -20.00 -15.06 16.42
N ASP A 24 -20.37 -16.33 16.64
CA ASP A 24 -21.11 -17.15 15.69
C ASP A 24 -22.43 -17.60 16.33
N SER A 25 -23.54 -17.44 15.60
CA SER A 25 -24.86 -17.87 16.04
C SER A 25 -25.71 -18.30 14.85
N GLY A 26 -25.78 -19.63 14.63
CA GLY A 26 -26.57 -20.23 13.57
C GLY A 26 -26.13 -19.74 12.19
N LYS A 27 -26.99 -18.98 11.51
CA LYS A 27 -26.73 -18.42 10.17
C LYS A 27 -25.93 -17.11 10.18
N PHE A 28 -25.68 -16.53 11.35
CA PHE A 28 -25.04 -15.23 11.49
C PHE A 28 -23.67 -15.35 12.14
N SER A 29 -22.69 -14.62 11.62
CA SER A 29 -21.41 -14.39 12.29
C SER A 29 -21.02 -12.92 12.25
N ILE A 30 -20.36 -12.46 13.30
CA ILE A 30 -19.82 -11.10 13.40
C ILE A 30 -18.39 -11.17 13.97
N ASP A 31 -17.48 -10.43 13.36
CA ASP A 31 -16.10 -10.30 13.80
C ASP A 31 -15.73 -8.84 14.01
N GLY A 32 -14.98 -8.57 15.08
CA GLY A 32 -14.50 -7.24 15.41
C GLY A 32 -13.06 -7.32 15.89
N SER A 33 -12.23 -6.37 15.46
CA SER A 33 -10.86 -6.25 15.94
C SER A 33 -10.43 -4.80 16.10
N LEU A 34 -9.56 -4.58 17.09
CA LEU A 34 -8.88 -3.32 17.37
C LEU A 34 -7.38 -3.60 17.50
N ARG A 35 -6.55 -2.72 16.96
CA ARG A 35 -5.09 -2.75 17.12
C ARG A 35 -4.58 -1.33 17.30
N TYR A 36 -3.84 -1.08 18.37
CA TYR A 36 -3.27 0.24 18.65
C TYR A 36 -1.77 0.20 18.43
N ASP A 37 -1.30 0.74 17.31
CA ASP A 37 0.12 0.83 16.99
C ASP A 37 0.68 2.11 17.60
N MET A 38 1.80 1.99 18.30
CA MET A 38 2.59 3.09 18.85
C MET A 38 4.06 2.83 18.51
N GLY A 39 4.78 3.86 18.13
CA GLY A 39 6.21 3.73 17.88
C GLY A 39 6.95 5.04 17.93
N ASP A 40 8.27 4.91 17.94
CA ASP A 40 9.21 6.02 17.94
C ASP A 40 10.33 5.79 16.91
N ALA A 41 10.81 6.90 16.36
CA ALA A 41 11.90 6.95 15.40
C ALA A 41 13.02 7.79 16.00
N ARG A 42 14.23 7.24 16.00
CA ARG A 42 15.43 7.89 16.53
C ARG A 42 16.60 7.65 15.59
N GLY A 43 17.41 8.67 15.33
CA GLY A 43 18.62 8.54 14.51
C GLY A 43 19.01 9.81 13.78
N SER A 44 19.63 9.66 12.62
CA SER A 44 20.01 10.79 11.77
C SER A 44 20.04 10.43 10.28
N TYR A 45 20.01 11.45 9.44
CA TYR A 45 20.13 11.32 7.99
C TYR A 45 20.95 12.46 7.39
N ALA A 46 21.62 12.18 6.28
CA ALA A 46 22.47 13.11 5.56
C ALA A 46 22.11 13.09 4.06
N GLY A 47 21.93 14.29 3.50
CA GLY A 47 21.60 14.50 2.10
C GLY A 47 22.81 14.53 1.19
N THR A 48 22.59 14.95 -0.06
CA THR A 48 23.63 15.12 -1.07
C THR A 48 24.35 16.45 -0.88
N ALA A 49 25.67 16.42 -0.81
CA ALA A 49 26.57 17.55 -0.99
C ALA A 49 27.31 17.44 -2.32
N ILE A 50 27.64 18.58 -2.94
CA ILE A 50 28.45 18.61 -4.16
C ILE A 50 29.87 19.05 -3.80
N ALA A 51 30.81 18.11 -3.88
CA ALA A 51 32.24 18.40 -3.77
C ALA A 51 32.75 18.94 -5.12
N GLN A 52 33.49 20.05 -5.07
CA GLN A 52 34.13 20.64 -6.24
C GLN A 52 35.56 20.13 -6.35
N ASN A 53 35.98 19.74 -7.56
CA ASN A 53 37.34 19.30 -7.85
C ASN A 53 37.83 18.22 -6.87
N LEU A 54 37.03 17.17 -6.67
CA LEU A 54 37.36 16.05 -5.81
C LEU A 54 38.13 15.01 -6.63
N ASP A 55 39.43 14.89 -6.37
CA ASP A 55 40.26 13.81 -6.90
C ASP A 55 39.81 12.47 -6.28
N VAL A 56 38.97 11.72 -6.99
CA VAL A 56 38.35 10.50 -6.49
C VAL A 56 39.31 9.33 -6.60
N ASN A 57 40.14 9.29 -7.65
CA ASN A 57 41.08 8.19 -7.90
C ASN A 57 42.46 8.41 -7.25
N GLY A 58 42.75 9.61 -6.76
CA GLY A 58 43.96 9.98 -6.05
C GLY A 58 45.19 10.13 -6.94
N ASP A 59 45.03 10.36 -8.25
CA ASP A 59 46.14 10.48 -9.21
C ASP A 59 46.73 11.91 -9.30
N GLY A 60 46.12 12.88 -8.60
CA GLY A 60 46.54 14.28 -8.55
C GLY A 60 46.06 15.13 -9.74
N VAL A 61 45.27 14.59 -10.66
CA VAL A 61 44.74 15.28 -11.84
C VAL A 61 43.21 15.28 -11.83
N ILE A 62 42.61 16.46 -11.62
CA ILE A 62 41.15 16.59 -11.65
C ILE A 62 40.62 16.41 -13.07
N GLN A 63 39.94 15.29 -13.29
CA GLN A 63 39.26 14.99 -14.54
C GLN A 63 37.91 15.75 -14.65
N PRO A 64 37.33 15.91 -15.86
CA PRO A 64 36.02 16.56 -16.01
C PRO A 64 34.91 15.94 -15.15
N VAL A 65 34.97 14.62 -14.91
CA VAL A 65 34.03 13.90 -14.05
C VAL A 65 34.24 14.16 -12.55
N GLU A 66 35.38 14.71 -12.16
CA GLU A 66 35.79 15.02 -10.78
C GLU A 66 35.60 16.49 -10.40
N GLN A 67 35.29 17.34 -11.38
CA GLN A 67 35.02 18.76 -11.14
C GLN A 67 33.78 18.96 -10.27
N ARG A 68 32.78 18.07 -10.38
CA ARG A 68 31.53 18.11 -9.60
C ARG A 68 31.11 16.71 -9.21
N VAL A 69 31.46 16.29 -8.00
CA VAL A 69 31.16 14.95 -7.47
C VAL A 69 30.05 15.03 -6.44
N ALA A 70 29.00 14.23 -6.61
CA ALA A 70 27.96 14.06 -5.60
C ALA A 70 28.50 13.18 -4.46
N THR A 71 28.39 13.67 -3.23
CA THR A 71 28.88 13.02 -1.99
C THR A 71 27.81 13.12 -0.90
N VAL A 72 27.95 12.35 0.17
CA VAL A 72 27.06 12.47 1.34
C VAL A 72 27.53 13.61 2.23
N ASP A 73 26.62 14.49 2.63
CA ASP A 73 26.87 15.59 3.57
C ASP A 73 26.95 15.09 5.03
N THR A 74 27.98 14.28 5.33
CA THR A 74 28.18 13.70 6.67
C THR A 74 28.47 14.76 7.74
N ALA A 75 28.92 15.95 7.35
CA ALA A 75 29.19 17.04 8.26
C ALA A 75 27.91 17.73 8.78
N ASN A 76 26.83 17.70 8.00
CA ASN A 76 25.55 18.33 8.34
C ASN A 76 24.41 17.29 8.43
N ALA A 77 24.65 16.21 9.17
CA ALA A 77 23.60 15.22 9.45
C ALA A 77 22.45 15.88 10.23
N ARG A 78 21.22 15.55 9.84
CA ARG A 78 19.98 16.03 10.45
C ARG A 78 19.40 14.96 11.38
N PRO A 79 18.82 15.35 12.52
CA PRO A 79 18.27 14.40 13.49
C PRO A 79 16.96 13.79 13.00
N VAL A 80 16.62 12.63 13.56
CA VAL A 80 15.28 12.02 13.52
C VAL A 80 14.86 11.78 14.95
N ASP A 81 13.76 12.41 15.36
CA ASP A 81 13.21 12.32 16.71
C ASP A 81 11.70 12.59 16.65
N TYR A 82 10.93 11.54 16.41
CA TYR A 82 9.47 11.64 16.40
C TYR A 82 8.80 10.36 16.86
N ASP A 83 7.58 10.51 17.37
CA ASP A 83 6.73 9.41 17.80
C ASP A 83 5.45 9.40 16.97
N TRP A 84 4.84 8.23 16.80
CA TRP A 84 3.54 8.08 16.14
C TRP A 84 2.65 7.10 16.91
N ASN A 85 1.35 7.28 16.74
CA ASN A 85 0.39 6.28 17.16
C ASN A 85 -0.89 6.35 16.32
N TYR A 86 -1.58 5.21 16.20
CA TYR A 86 -2.87 5.14 15.52
C TYR A 86 -3.66 3.90 15.94
N LEU A 87 -4.99 4.03 15.95
CA LEU A 87 -5.91 2.92 16.19
C LEU A 87 -6.45 2.37 14.86
N SER A 88 -6.18 1.10 14.59
CA SER A 88 -6.78 0.35 13.49
C SER A 88 -7.98 -0.45 13.99
N TYR A 89 -9.02 -0.59 13.18
CA TYR A 89 -10.19 -1.40 13.48
C TYR A 89 -10.72 -2.11 12.25
N SER A 90 -11.40 -3.24 12.48
CA SER A 90 -12.21 -3.93 11.47
C SER A 90 -13.46 -4.47 12.13
N LEU A 91 -14.62 -4.27 11.50
CA LEU A 91 -15.90 -4.82 11.91
C LEU A 91 -16.54 -5.48 10.69
N GLY A 92 -16.68 -6.79 10.73
CA GLY A 92 -17.26 -7.62 9.67
C GLY A 92 -18.46 -8.40 10.15
N SER A 93 -19.37 -8.72 9.24
CA SER A 93 -20.49 -9.62 9.48
C SER A 93 -20.76 -10.48 8.27
N ASN A 94 -21.23 -11.71 8.51
CA ASN A 94 -21.71 -12.62 7.48
C ASN A 94 -23.09 -13.16 7.88
N TYR A 95 -23.95 -13.34 6.89
CA TYR A 95 -25.26 -13.94 7.06
C TYR A 95 -25.53 -14.98 5.97
N LEU A 96 -25.80 -16.21 6.37
CA LEU A 96 -26.19 -17.30 5.49
C LEU A 96 -27.68 -17.16 5.16
N ILE A 97 -28.00 -16.68 3.96
CA ILE A 97 -29.37 -16.52 3.47
C ILE A 97 -30.02 -17.90 3.30
N ASN A 98 -29.31 -18.81 2.63
CA ASN A 98 -29.63 -20.23 2.50
C ASN A 98 -28.32 -21.04 2.41
N ASP A 99 -28.43 -22.35 2.31
CA ASP A 99 -27.27 -23.26 2.37
C ASP A 99 -26.21 -22.99 1.29
N ASP A 100 -26.60 -22.37 0.18
CA ASP A 100 -25.74 -22.06 -0.96
C ASP A 100 -25.37 -20.56 -1.06
N LEU A 101 -26.05 -19.66 -0.34
CA LEU A 101 -25.93 -18.20 -0.50
C LEU A 101 -25.67 -17.50 0.83
N GLY A 102 -24.55 -16.79 0.91
CA GLY A 102 -24.20 -15.88 2.00
C GLY A 102 -24.08 -14.44 1.56
N ALA A 103 -24.39 -13.51 2.45
CA ALA A 103 -24.08 -12.09 2.31
C ALA A 103 -23.03 -11.70 3.35
N PHE A 104 -22.23 -10.69 3.05
CA PHE A 104 -21.28 -10.12 3.99
C PHE A 104 -21.18 -8.60 3.84
N ALA A 105 -20.75 -7.96 4.92
CA ALA A 105 -20.35 -6.56 4.91
C ALA A 105 -19.22 -6.36 5.91
N ARG A 106 -18.31 -5.45 5.60
CA ARG A 106 -17.21 -5.06 6.47
C ARG A 106 -16.89 -3.57 6.32
N ILE A 107 -16.55 -2.95 7.45
CA ILE A 107 -15.92 -1.64 7.50
C ILE A 107 -14.59 -1.77 8.23
N SER A 108 -13.58 -1.03 7.79
CA SER A 108 -12.27 -1.06 8.43
C SER A 108 -11.53 0.27 8.29
N ARG A 109 -10.62 0.50 9.24
CA ARG A 109 -9.62 1.56 9.20
C ARG A 109 -8.28 0.94 9.54
N GLY A 110 -7.30 1.13 8.67
CA GLY A 110 -5.91 0.80 8.92
C GLY A 110 -5.04 2.05 8.81
N ALA A 111 -3.78 1.96 9.22
CA ALA A 111 -2.79 2.96 8.90
C ALA A 111 -1.39 2.37 8.86
N ARG A 112 -0.45 3.10 8.26
CA ARG A 112 0.98 2.76 8.23
C ARG A 112 1.82 3.98 8.62
N ALA A 113 2.82 3.77 9.47
CA ALA A 113 3.86 4.77 9.67
C ALA A 113 4.74 4.89 8.42
N ASN A 114 5.14 6.12 8.08
CA ASN A 114 5.84 6.41 6.82
C ASN A 114 7.36 6.22 6.89
N ALA A 115 7.92 6.10 8.09
CA ALA A 115 9.30 5.73 8.35
C ALA A 115 10.32 6.51 7.49
N ASP A 116 11.17 5.81 6.73
CA ASP A 116 12.27 6.38 5.93
C ASP A 116 11.78 7.32 4.82
N ARG A 117 10.51 7.21 4.43
CA ARG A 117 9.91 8.06 3.38
C ARG A 117 9.74 9.52 3.79
N LEU A 118 9.94 9.85 5.07
CA LEU A 118 9.85 11.22 5.58
C LEU A 118 11.19 11.97 5.55
N LEU A 119 12.32 11.25 5.64
CA LEU A 119 13.63 11.79 6.03
C LEU A 119 14.09 12.97 5.17
N PHE A 120 13.85 12.94 3.87
CA PHE A 120 14.33 14.00 2.96
C PHE A 120 13.24 14.97 2.51
N GLY A 121 12.07 14.94 3.15
CA GLY A 121 10.91 15.74 2.80
C GLY A 121 10.43 16.59 3.96
N VAL A 122 9.77 15.96 4.93
CA VAL A 122 8.93 16.65 5.94
C VAL A 122 9.48 16.58 7.36
N VAL A 123 10.60 15.88 7.58
CA VAL A 123 11.31 15.94 8.87
C VAL A 123 11.86 17.34 9.09
N ARG A 124 11.50 17.95 10.23
CA ARG A 124 11.93 19.30 10.62
C ARG A 124 13.38 19.29 11.12
N ASP A 125 13.96 20.49 11.27
CA ASP A 125 15.34 20.64 11.74
C ASP A 125 15.57 20.08 13.15
N ASP A 126 14.52 19.99 13.97
CA ASP A 126 14.55 19.36 15.31
C ASP A 126 14.32 17.83 15.28
N GLY A 127 14.11 17.23 14.09
CA GLY A 127 13.88 15.81 13.91
C GLY A 127 12.41 15.37 13.98
N SER A 128 11.50 16.30 14.28
CA SER A 128 10.07 16.02 14.43
C SER A 128 9.33 15.93 13.07
N VAL A 129 8.17 15.28 13.07
CA VAL A 129 7.19 15.28 11.96
C VAL A 129 5.80 15.60 12.53
N SER A 130 4.86 16.10 11.72
CA SER A 130 3.47 16.20 12.20
C SER A 130 2.82 14.82 12.25
N SER A 131 1.78 14.67 13.06
CA SER A 131 0.99 13.42 13.14
C SER A 131 0.44 12.99 11.78
N ASP A 132 -0.01 13.98 10.98
CA ASP A 132 -0.64 13.75 9.67
C ASP A 132 0.38 13.37 8.59
N GLU A 133 1.65 13.74 8.77
CA GLU A 133 2.76 13.34 7.90
C GLU A 133 3.35 11.99 8.33
N GLY A 134 3.33 11.69 9.63
CA GLY A 134 3.91 10.49 10.21
C GLY A 134 3.19 9.21 9.80
N VAL A 135 1.89 9.29 9.50
CA VAL A 135 1.01 8.14 9.33
C VAL A 135 0.10 8.31 8.12
N ASN A 136 0.09 7.31 7.24
CA ASN A 136 -0.84 7.19 6.12
C ASN A 136 -2.04 6.31 6.51
N VAL A 137 -3.26 6.85 6.44
CA VAL A 137 -4.49 6.13 6.82
C VAL A 137 -5.18 5.51 5.59
N VAL A 138 -5.77 4.34 5.77
CA VAL A 138 -6.71 3.73 4.83
C VAL A 138 -8.04 3.46 5.51
N ARG A 139 -9.15 3.77 4.84
CA ARG A 139 -10.52 3.46 5.28
C ARG A 139 -11.22 2.70 4.18
N GLN A 140 -11.86 1.59 4.52
CA GLN A 140 -12.52 0.73 3.55
C GLN A 140 -13.91 0.33 4.04
N ALA A 141 -14.84 0.26 3.11
CA ALA A 141 -16.13 -0.38 3.28
C ALA A 141 -16.34 -1.35 2.12
N GLU A 142 -16.75 -2.58 2.43
CA GLU A 142 -17.03 -3.62 1.44
C GLU A 142 -18.32 -4.35 1.81
N ALA A 143 -19.07 -4.77 0.80
CA ALA A 143 -20.23 -5.64 0.97
C ALA A 143 -20.40 -6.51 -0.25
N GLY A 144 -20.91 -7.72 -0.06
CA GLY A 144 -20.99 -8.67 -1.16
C GLY A 144 -21.80 -9.91 -0.89
N LEU A 145 -21.91 -10.71 -1.94
CA LEU A 145 -22.59 -11.99 -1.95
C LEU A 145 -21.60 -13.10 -2.29
N LYS A 146 -21.79 -14.25 -1.68
CA LYS A 146 -21.04 -15.48 -1.92
C LYS A 146 -22.04 -16.57 -2.21
N TRP A 147 -22.04 -17.10 -3.42
CA TRP A 147 -22.90 -18.21 -3.81
C TRP A 147 -22.04 -19.42 -4.18
N ARG A 148 -22.40 -20.60 -3.68
CA ARG A 148 -21.66 -21.84 -3.95
C ARG A 148 -22.62 -23.00 -4.09
N ARG A 149 -22.53 -23.74 -5.20
CA ARG A 149 -23.32 -24.96 -5.43
C ARG A 149 -22.70 -25.81 -6.53
N ASP A 150 -22.76 -27.13 -6.39
CA ASP A 150 -22.45 -28.10 -7.46
C ASP A 150 -21.10 -27.83 -8.17
N GLY A 151 -20.07 -27.48 -7.40
CA GLY A 151 -18.73 -27.20 -7.93
C GLY A 151 -18.52 -25.79 -8.50
N LEU A 152 -19.56 -24.95 -8.56
CA LEU A 152 -19.47 -23.54 -8.92
C LEU A 152 -19.47 -22.66 -7.67
N SER A 153 -18.56 -21.70 -7.61
CA SER A 153 -18.48 -20.64 -6.60
C SER A 153 -18.46 -19.30 -7.31
N LEU A 154 -19.33 -18.39 -6.90
CA LEU A 154 -19.44 -17.03 -7.42
C LEU A 154 -19.37 -16.05 -6.24
N PHE A 155 -18.57 -15.00 -6.41
CA PHE A 155 -18.44 -13.92 -5.43
C PHE A 155 -18.62 -12.60 -6.15
N ALA A 156 -19.38 -11.71 -5.53
CA ALA A 156 -19.55 -10.35 -6.01
C ALA A 156 -19.39 -9.40 -4.81
N THR A 157 -18.45 -8.47 -4.91
CA THR A 157 -18.09 -7.55 -3.84
C THR A 157 -18.11 -6.13 -4.38
N ALA A 158 -18.89 -5.24 -3.77
CA ALA A 158 -18.75 -3.81 -3.97
C ALA A 158 -17.84 -3.25 -2.87
N PHE A 159 -16.93 -2.34 -3.23
CA PHE A 159 -16.03 -1.72 -2.28
C PHE A 159 -15.93 -0.21 -2.48
N SER A 160 -15.59 0.49 -1.40
CA SER A 160 -15.17 1.89 -1.39
C SER A 160 -13.99 2.02 -0.44
N ALA A 161 -12.95 2.71 -0.89
CA ALA A 161 -11.71 2.90 -0.17
C ALA A 161 -11.26 4.35 -0.28
N ARG A 162 -10.73 4.88 0.83
CA ARG A 162 -9.99 6.14 0.86
C ARG A 162 -8.62 5.88 1.45
N THR A 163 -7.58 6.27 0.73
CA THR A 163 -6.19 5.98 1.08
C THR A 163 -5.37 7.26 1.07
N GLU A 164 -4.62 7.50 2.13
CA GLU A 164 -3.65 8.58 2.22
C GLU A 164 -2.23 8.08 1.88
N GLU A 165 -1.47 8.90 1.17
CA GLU A 165 -0.11 8.60 0.79
C GLU A 165 0.80 9.84 0.80
N GLN A 166 1.61 9.95 1.85
CA GLN A 166 2.87 10.69 1.89
C GLN A 166 4.00 9.78 1.36
N ASN A 167 4.72 10.19 0.32
CA ASN A 167 5.83 9.40 -0.24
C ASN A 167 6.80 10.23 -1.09
N PHE A 168 7.87 9.59 -1.55
CA PHE A 168 8.84 10.12 -2.50
C PHE A 168 8.85 9.28 -3.79
N GLU A 169 8.61 9.93 -4.93
CA GLU A 169 8.72 9.28 -6.24
C GLU A 169 10.15 9.42 -6.77
N VAL A 170 10.89 8.31 -6.83
CA VAL A 170 12.29 8.29 -7.27
C VAL A 170 12.47 8.73 -8.72
N THR A 171 11.54 8.38 -9.61
CA THR A 171 11.64 8.70 -11.05
C THR A 171 11.51 10.20 -11.32
N SER A 172 10.59 10.88 -10.64
CA SER A 172 10.42 12.35 -10.75
C SER A 172 11.25 13.12 -9.74
N GLN A 173 11.80 12.43 -8.74
CA GLN A 173 12.49 12.98 -7.57
C GLN A 173 11.63 13.98 -6.79
N ARG A 174 10.32 13.73 -6.69
CA ARG A 174 9.37 14.61 -6.01
C ARG A 174 8.70 13.92 -4.84
N PHE A 175 8.49 14.66 -3.77
CA PHE A 175 7.57 14.27 -2.71
C PHE A 175 6.13 14.54 -3.14
N PHE A 176 5.21 13.73 -2.63
CA PHE A 176 3.78 13.97 -2.76
C PHE A 176 3.09 13.60 -1.45
N ASN A 177 1.96 14.27 -1.18
CA ASN A 177 1.04 13.98 -0.10
C ASN A 177 -0.37 14.00 -0.69
N ARG A 178 -0.93 12.81 -0.88
CA ARG A 178 -2.20 12.63 -1.60
C ARG A 178 -3.21 11.84 -0.80
N SER A 179 -4.48 12.15 -1.02
CA SER A 179 -5.59 11.25 -0.73
C SER A 179 -6.15 10.74 -2.04
N TYR A 180 -6.44 9.45 -2.07
CA TYR A 180 -7.09 8.77 -3.18
C TYR A 180 -8.42 8.24 -2.72
N GLU A 181 -9.43 8.34 -3.58
CA GLU A 181 -10.72 7.66 -3.41
C GLU A 181 -10.87 6.65 -4.52
N ALA A 182 -11.29 5.43 -4.16
CA ALA A 182 -11.50 4.35 -5.11
C ALA A 182 -12.79 3.62 -4.75
N HIS A 183 -13.64 3.37 -5.72
CA HIS A 183 -14.84 2.56 -5.55
C HIS A 183 -14.99 1.62 -6.73
N GLY A 184 -15.54 0.45 -6.49
CA GLY A 184 -15.47 -0.59 -7.49
C GLY A 184 -16.30 -1.81 -7.17
N VAL A 185 -16.29 -2.73 -8.13
CA VAL A 185 -16.94 -4.02 -8.03
C VAL A 185 -15.94 -5.09 -8.45
N GLU A 186 -15.83 -6.12 -7.62
CA GLU A 186 -15.05 -7.32 -7.87
C GLU A 186 -15.99 -8.50 -8.07
N LEU A 187 -15.76 -9.26 -9.13
CA LEU A 187 -16.46 -10.48 -9.47
C LEU A 187 -15.45 -11.61 -9.54
N GLU A 188 -15.66 -12.67 -8.76
CA GLU A 188 -14.82 -13.87 -8.79
C GLU A 188 -15.67 -15.09 -9.09
N ALA A 189 -15.11 -16.01 -9.88
CA ALA A 189 -15.75 -17.27 -10.19
C ALA A 189 -14.74 -18.42 -10.11
N SER A 190 -15.17 -19.54 -9.54
CA SER A 190 -14.43 -20.80 -9.58
C SER A 190 -15.39 -21.92 -9.93
N TYR A 191 -15.10 -22.65 -11.01
CA TYR A 191 -15.89 -23.79 -11.43
C TYR A 191 -15.01 -25.04 -11.51
N ARG A 192 -15.46 -26.12 -10.88
CA ARG A 192 -14.81 -27.43 -10.91
C ARG A 192 -15.78 -28.48 -11.40
N TYR A 193 -15.38 -29.20 -12.44
CA TYR A 193 -16.12 -30.34 -12.96
C TYR A 193 -15.13 -31.41 -13.41
N GLU A 194 -15.16 -32.57 -12.76
CA GLU A 194 -14.21 -33.67 -12.99
C GLU A 194 -12.75 -33.18 -12.93
N GLY A 195 -11.97 -33.43 -13.98
CA GLY A 195 -10.58 -32.96 -14.12
C GLY A 195 -10.46 -31.46 -14.44
N PHE A 196 -11.55 -30.79 -14.84
CA PHE A 196 -11.52 -29.37 -15.24
C PHE A 196 -11.67 -28.43 -14.04
N THR A 197 -10.91 -27.34 -14.06
CA THR A 197 -11.09 -26.21 -13.15
C THR A 197 -10.91 -24.91 -13.92
N VAL A 198 -11.86 -23.98 -13.78
CA VAL A 198 -11.76 -22.62 -14.33
C VAL A 198 -11.88 -21.66 -13.17
N ASN A 199 -10.86 -20.82 -12.97
CA ASN A 199 -10.91 -19.70 -12.05
C ASN A 199 -10.88 -18.41 -12.84
N GLY A 200 -11.71 -17.45 -12.48
CA GLY A 200 -11.76 -16.13 -13.11
C GLY A 200 -12.00 -15.04 -12.09
N GLY A 201 -11.49 -13.86 -12.40
CA GLY A 201 -11.69 -12.66 -11.60
C GLY A 201 -11.79 -11.44 -12.51
N LEU A 202 -12.64 -10.48 -12.14
CA LEU A 202 -12.75 -9.19 -12.79
C LEU A 202 -13.00 -8.13 -11.73
N THR A 203 -12.17 -7.09 -11.72
CA THR A 203 -12.33 -5.93 -10.84
C THR A 203 -12.47 -4.70 -11.71
N TRP A 204 -13.60 -3.99 -11.56
CA TRP A 204 -13.74 -2.63 -12.05
C TRP A 204 -13.50 -1.66 -10.89
N THR A 205 -12.70 -0.62 -11.13
CA THR A 205 -12.35 0.40 -10.14
C THR A 205 -12.41 1.79 -10.78
N ASP A 206 -13.27 2.65 -10.26
CA ASP A 206 -13.17 4.09 -10.48
C ASP A 206 -12.31 4.69 -9.35
N ALA A 207 -11.22 5.34 -9.72
CA ALA A 207 -10.28 5.90 -8.76
C ALA A 207 -9.84 7.31 -9.14
N GLU A 208 -9.76 8.17 -8.15
CA GLU A 208 -9.33 9.56 -8.32
C GLU A 208 -8.40 10.02 -7.20
N ILE A 209 -7.57 11.01 -7.52
CA ILE A 209 -6.86 11.82 -6.52
C ILE A 209 -7.87 12.80 -5.92
N SER A 210 -8.41 12.49 -4.74
CA SER A 210 -9.39 13.35 -4.07
C SER A 210 -8.76 14.57 -3.39
N LYS A 211 -7.46 14.51 -3.10
CA LYS A 211 -6.67 15.64 -2.59
C LYS A 211 -5.19 15.47 -2.93
N ASP A 212 -4.51 16.53 -3.34
CA ASP A 212 -3.05 16.59 -3.38
C ASP A 212 -2.57 17.87 -2.67
N GLN A 213 -1.84 17.71 -1.56
CA GLN A 213 -1.39 18.85 -0.76
C GLN A 213 -0.18 19.57 -1.36
N ILE A 214 0.61 18.89 -2.20
CA ILE A 214 1.86 19.42 -2.76
C ILE A 214 1.62 19.95 -4.18
N THR A 215 0.73 19.33 -4.95
CA THR A 215 0.40 19.74 -6.32
C THR A 215 -1.12 19.68 -6.51
N PRO A 216 -1.87 20.68 -6.01
CA PRO A 216 -3.34 20.69 -6.00
C PRO A 216 -4.00 20.46 -7.36
N GLU A 217 -3.31 20.82 -8.45
CA GLU A 217 -3.74 20.62 -9.83
C GLU A 217 -3.92 19.14 -10.21
N ASN A 218 -3.38 18.21 -9.42
CA ASN A 218 -3.60 16.78 -9.63
C ASN A 218 -4.96 16.28 -9.13
N THR A 219 -5.69 17.08 -8.35
CA THR A 219 -6.99 16.70 -7.79
C THR A 219 -7.99 16.44 -8.92
N GLY A 220 -8.70 15.32 -8.85
CA GLY A 220 -9.63 14.84 -9.88
C GLY A 220 -8.98 14.03 -11.01
N ASN A 221 -7.64 13.92 -11.05
CA ASN A 221 -6.98 13.03 -12.00
C ASN A 221 -7.03 11.57 -11.51
N VAL A 222 -7.06 10.63 -12.45
CA VAL A 222 -6.90 9.20 -12.16
C VAL A 222 -5.47 8.92 -11.67
N PRO A 223 -5.29 8.12 -10.60
CA PRO A 223 -3.98 7.73 -10.11
C PRO A 223 -3.16 7.03 -11.21
N ARG A 224 -1.85 7.29 -11.22
CA ARG A 224 -0.97 6.66 -12.22
C ARG A 224 -0.95 5.15 -12.03
N ARG A 225 -0.96 4.41 -13.15
CA ARG A 225 -0.94 2.94 -13.21
C ARG A 225 -2.17 2.27 -12.56
N GLN A 226 -3.29 3.00 -12.50
CA GLN A 226 -4.58 2.45 -12.14
C GLN A 226 -5.38 2.19 -13.41
N ALA A 227 -5.59 0.92 -13.75
CA ALA A 227 -6.51 0.54 -14.81
C ALA A 227 -7.94 0.49 -14.27
N ASP A 228 -8.90 0.89 -15.09
CA ASP A 228 -10.31 0.89 -14.72
C ASP A 228 -10.86 -0.54 -14.59
N VAL A 229 -10.34 -1.47 -15.37
CA VAL A 229 -10.70 -2.88 -15.32
C VAL A 229 -9.42 -3.71 -15.23
N VAL A 230 -9.41 -4.71 -14.37
CA VAL A 230 -8.38 -5.75 -14.32
C VAL A 230 -9.09 -7.09 -14.33
N TRP A 231 -8.60 -8.05 -15.10
CA TRP A 231 -9.21 -9.38 -15.15
C TRP A 231 -8.16 -10.49 -15.25
N GLN A 232 -8.55 -11.66 -14.78
CA GLN A 232 -7.80 -12.90 -14.96
C GLN A 232 -8.72 -14.07 -15.30
N LEU A 233 -8.20 -15.03 -16.05
CA LEU A 233 -8.86 -16.29 -16.35
C LEU A 233 -7.82 -17.42 -16.41
N THR A 234 -8.01 -18.43 -15.59
CA THR A 234 -7.12 -19.58 -15.47
C THR A 234 -7.92 -20.89 -15.64
N PRO A 235 -8.08 -21.39 -16.87
CA PRO A 235 -8.53 -22.75 -17.10
C PRO A 235 -7.39 -23.74 -16.85
N SER A 236 -7.73 -24.89 -16.27
CA SER A 236 -6.82 -26.01 -16.06
C SER A 236 -7.55 -27.35 -16.17
N TYR A 237 -6.80 -28.38 -16.52
CA TYR A 237 -7.27 -29.76 -16.58
C TYR A 237 -6.25 -30.69 -15.93
N ARG A 238 -6.72 -31.60 -15.07
CA ARG A 238 -5.93 -32.64 -14.40
C ARG A 238 -6.47 -34.01 -14.78
N GLY A 239 -5.61 -34.84 -15.36
CA GLY A 239 -5.84 -36.28 -15.56
C GLY A 239 -4.98 -37.12 -14.61
N ASP A 240 -4.94 -38.44 -14.82
CA ASP A 240 -4.33 -39.43 -13.90
C ASP A 240 -2.79 -39.45 -13.86
N GLY A 241 -2.13 -38.52 -14.57
CA GLY A 241 -0.67 -38.40 -14.57
C GLY A 241 -0.15 -37.11 -15.21
N TYR A 242 -1.04 -36.17 -15.50
CA TYR A 242 -0.69 -34.91 -16.15
C TYR A 242 -1.63 -33.79 -15.71
N GLN A 243 -1.13 -32.57 -15.80
CA GLN A 243 -1.92 -31.37 -15.59
C GLN A 243 -1.43 -30.29 -16.56
N PHE A 244 -2.39 -29.59 -17.16
CA PHE A 244 -2.12 -28.42 -17.98
C PHE A 244 -2.97 -27.25 -17.50
N GLY A 245 -2.47 -26.03 -17.67
CA GLY A 245 -3.19 -24.81 -17.35
C GLY A 245 -2.71 -23.67 -18.22
N ILE A 246 -3.62 -22.73 -18.47
CA ILE A 246 -3.33 -21.48 -19.17
C ILE A 246 -3.69 -20.36 -18.20
N ASN A 247 -2.89 -19.30 -18.15
CA ASN A 247 -3.23 -18.10 -17.40
C ASN A 247 -3.32 -16.92 -18.37
N LEU A 248 -4.48 -16.26 -18.37
CA LEU A 248 -4.76 -15.06 -19.13
C LEU A 248 -5.00 -13.93 -18.14
N ILE A 249 -4.28 -12.82 -18.30
CA ILE A 249 -4.45 -11.63 -17.49
C ILE A 249 -4.51 -10.41 -18.40
N GLY A 250 -5.26 -9.41 -17.99
CA GLY A 250 -5.38 -8.17 -18.74
C GLY A 250 -5.88 -7.02 -17.88
N THR A 251 -5.75 -5.83 -18.48
CA THR A 251 -6.23 -4.55 -17.96
C THR A 251 -6.84 -3.77 -19.10
#